data_AF-A0A0N7J7J3-F1
#
_entry.id   AF-A0A0N7J7J3-F1
#
_cell.length_a   1.000
_cell.length_b   1.000
_cell.length_c   1.000
_cell.angle_alpha   90.00
_cell.angle_beta   90.00
_cell.angle_gamma   90.00
#
_symmetry.space_group_name_H-M   'P 1'
#
loop_
_entity.id
_entity.type
_entity.pdbx_description
1 polymer ?
#
loop_
_entity_poly.entity_id
_entity_poly.type
_entity_poly.pdbx_seq_one_letter_code
_entity_poly.pdbx_strand_id
1 'polypeptide(L)'
;MKAAKAVTLTDEQMTEYVKEYIDWMDKHNQVCADDDPYTVRLKKLTEGLTEVEGMPLNFKVYYVIDVNAFACADGSVRVFSSLMDIMTDEELLG
;
A
#
# COMPACT_ATOMS: atom_id res chain seq x y z
N MET A 1 40.02 0.73 1.83
CA MET A 1 38.96 -0.06 2.49
C MET A 1 37.72 0.81 2.59
N LYS A 2 36.74 0.65 1.68
CA LYS A 2 35.42 1.27 1.83
C LYS A 2 34.61 0.37 2.75
N ALA A 3 34.84 0.50 4.06
CA ALA A 3 33.99 -0.10 5.06
C ALA A 3 32.62 0.57 4.92
N ALA A 4 31.73 -0.13 4.23
CA ALA A 4 30.34 0.25 4.07
C ALA A 4 29.76 0.48 5.45
N LYS A 5 29.48 1.75 5.76
CA LYS A 5 28.48 2.10 6.76
C LYS A 5 27.14 1.65 6.20
N ALA A 6 26.89 0.34 6.22
CA ALA A 6 25.55 -0.18 6.39
C ALA A 6 25.15 0.22 7.81
N VAL A 7 24.77 1.49 7.98
CA VAL A 7 24.04 1.92 9.17
C VAL A 7 22.73 1.18 9.04
N THR A 8 22.62 0.09 9.79
CA THR A 8 21.37 -0.63 10.00
C THR A 8 20.36 0.41 10.47
N LEU A 9 19.46 0.82 9.58
CA LEU A 9 18.30 1.61 9.96
C LEU A 9 17.58 0.81 11.04
N THR A 10 17.31 1.44 12.18
CA THR A 10 16.51 0.80 13.23
C THR A 10 15.06 0.64 12.74
N ASP A 11 14.29 -0.26 13.34
CA ASP A 11 12.89 -0.49 12.97
C ASP A 11 12.06 0.80 13.01
N GLU A 12 12.35 1.70 13.96
CA GLU A 12 11.75 3.04 14.04
C GLU A 12 12.11 3.92 12.84
N GLN A 13 13.38 3.96 12.43
CA GLN A 13 13.83 4.75 11.28
C GLN A 13 13.27 4.22 9.96
N MET A 14 13.13 2.90 9.84
CA MET A 14 12.48 2.27 8.69
C MET A 14 10.99 2.65 8.62
N THR A 15 10.30 2.67 9.75
CA THR A 15 8.88 3.04 9.83
C THR A 15 8.66 4.50 9.42
N GLU A 16 9.50 5.42 9.92
CA GLU A 16 9.43 6.84 9.58
C GLU A 16 9.73 7.07 8.08
N TYR A 17 10.78 6.44 7.55
CA TYR A 17 11.11 6.51 6.13
C TYR A 17 9.99 5.97 5.23
N VAL A 18 9.39 4.84 5.62
CA VAL A 18 8.26 4.25 4.90
C VAL A 18 7.07 5.20 4.91
N LYS A 19 6.77 5.83 6.04
CA LYS A 19 5.68 6.80 6.15
C LYS A 19 5.88 7.99 5.20
N GLU A 20 7.08 8.58 5.18
CA GLU A 20 7.39 9.68 4.26
C GLU A 20 7.24 9.26 2.79
N TYR A 21 7.68 8.03 2.46
CA TYR A 21 7.51 7.46 1.13
C TYR A 21 6.04 7.30 0.75
N ILE A 22 5.21 6.77 1.66
CA ILE A 22 3.77 6.61 1.45
C ILE A 22 3.08 7.96 1.28
N ASP A 23 3.37 8.94 2.14
CA ASP A 23 2.79 10.28 2.05
C ASP A 23 3.14 10.95 0.71
N TRP A 24 4.37 10.74 0.22
CA TRP A 24 4.78 11.21 -1.09
C TRP A 24 3.99 10.49 -2.21
N MET A 25 3.86 9.17 -2.14
CA MET A 25 3.12 8.39 -3.14
C MET A 25 1.63 8.76 -3.18
N ASP A 26 0.98 8.93 -2.02
CA ASP A 26 -0.41 9.35 -1.89
C ASP A 26 -0.62 10.76 -2.47
N LYS A 27 0.39 11.63 -2.42
CA LYS A 27 0.33 13.00 -2.97
C LYS A 27 0.55 13.04 -4.48
N HIS A 28 1.36 12.14 -5.03
CA HIS A 28 1.77 12.15 -6.44
C HIS A 28 0.93 11.21 -7.32
N ASN A 29 0.16 10.31 -6.71
CA ASN A 29 -0.82 9.49 -7.41
C ASN A 29 -2.23 9.95 -7.05
N GLN A 30 -3.15 9.87 -8.00
CA GLN A 30 -4.56 10.15 -7.72
C GLN A 30 -5.11 9.04 -6.83
N VAL A 31 -5.36 9.35 -5.56
CA VAL A 31 -6.06 8.43 -4.65
C VAL A 31 -7.54 8.42 -4.99
N CYS A 32 -8.12 7.24 -5.19
CA CYS A 32 -9.56 7.10 -5.39
C CYS A 32 -10.33 7.59 -4.16
N ALA A 33 -11.48 8.23 -4.39
CA ALA A 33 -12.37 8.65 -3.31
C ALA A 33 -12.96 7.44 -2.56
N ASP A 34 -13.53 7.68 -1.39
CA ASP A 34 -14.07 6.61 -0.53
C ASP A 34 -15.27 5.86 -1.13
N ASP A 35 -16.02 6.53 -1.99
CA ASP A 35 -17.21 6.06 -2.71
C ASP A 35 -16.90 5.60 -4.15
N ASP A 36 -15.63 5.70 -4.57
CA ASP A 36 -15.19 5.21 -5.87
C ASP A 36 -15.37 3.68 -5.97
N PRO A 37 -15.82 3.13 -7.12
CA PRO A 37 -16.04 1.70 -7.28
C PRO A 37 -14.83 0.83 -6.94
N TYR A 38 -13.61 1.29 -7.23
CA TYR A 38 -12.40 0.56 -6.89
C TYR A 38 -12.17 0.55 -5.38
N THR A 39 -12.33 1.69 -4.71
CA THR A 39 -12.20 1.78 -3.25
C THR A 39 -13.25 0.92 -2.54
N VAL A 40 -14.51 0.95 -3.01
CA VAL A 40 -15.59 0.12 -2.48
C VAL A 40 -15.29 -1.36 -2.69
N ARG A 41 -14.78 -1.74 -3.86
CA ARG A 41 -14.38 -3.12 -4.16
C ARG A 41 -13.24 -3.56 -3.24
N LEU A 42 -12.18 -2.77 -3.10
CA LEU A 42 -11.06 -3.09 -2.22
C LEU A 42 -11.51 -3.24 -0.76
N LYS A 43 -12.36 -2.33 -0.25
CA LYS A 43 -12.93 -2.41 1.11
C LYS A 43 -13.67 -3.73 1.36
N LYS A 44 -14.39 -4.27 0.37
CA LYS A 44 -15.06 -5.56 0.46
C LYS A 44 -14.07 -6.73 0.48
N LEU A 45 -13.05 -6.67 -0.37
CA LEU A 45 -12.01 -7.71 -0.43
C LEU A 45 -11.21 -7.76 0.88
N THR A 46 -10.94 -6.61 1.47
CA THR A 46 -10.16 -6.49 2.70
C THR A 46 -11.04 -6.47 3.95
N GLU A 47 -12.31 -6.85 3.84
CA GLU A 47 -13.22 -6.88 4.98
C GLU A 47 -12.71 -7.89 6.03
N GLY A 48 -12.52 -7.43 7.26
CA GLY A 48 -11.93 -8.22 8.34
C GLY A 48 -10.40 -8.22 8.40
N LEU A 49 -9.71 -7.66 7.40
CA LEU A 49 -8.26 -7.43 7.42
C LEU A 49 -7.96 -6.06 8.05
N THR A 50 -8.02 -5.97 9.37
CA THR A 50 -7.84 -4.68 10.08
C THR A 50 -6.42 -4.43 10.55
N GLU A 51 -5.67 -5.48 10.86
CA GLU A 51 -4.29 -5.39 11.37
C GLU A 51 -3.48 -6.65 11.07
N VAL A 52 -2.16 -6.51 11.03
CA VAL A 52 -1.19 -7.61 10.93
C VAL A 52 -0.14 -7.39 12.01
N GLU A 53 0.09 -8.40 12.86
CA GLU A 53 1.09 -8.32 13.95
C GLU A 53 0.93 -7.08 14.86
N GLY A 54 -0.31 -6.63 15.08
CA GLY A 54 -0.64 -5.45 15.89
C GLY A 54 -0.46 -4.11 15.17
N MET A 55 -0.15 -4.14 13.86
CA MET A 55 -0.04 -2.97 13.00
C MET A 55 -1.34 -2.76 12.21
N PRO A 56 -2.03 -1.62 12.38
CA PRO A 56 -3.25 -1.32 11.62
C PRO A 56 -2.98 -1.26 10.12
N LEU A 57 -3.79 -1.94 9.32
CA LEU A 57 -3.70 -1.89 7.88
C LEU A 57 -4.42 -0.65 7.33
N ASN A 58 -3.81 -0.01 6.34
CA ASN A 58 -4.33 1.17 5.67
C ASN A 58 -4.36 0.94 4.15
N PHE A 59 -5.55 0.64 3.63
CA PHE A 59 -5.76 0.35 2.21
C PHE A 59 -6.17 1.60 1.44
N LYS A 60 -5.50 1.86 0.31
CA LYS A 60 -5.92 2.87 -0.67
C LYS A 60 -5.76 2.35 -2.09
N VAL A 61 -6.57 2.90 -2.99
CA VAL A 61 -6.44 2.66 -4.44
C VAL A 61 -5.83 3.89 -5.10
N TYR A 62 -4.84 3.66 -5.96
CA TYR A 62 -4.34 4.68 -6.88
C TYR A 62 -4.97 4.50 -8.25
N TYR A 63 -5.56 5.57 -8.78
CA TYR A 63 -6.13 5.62 -10.12
C TYR A 63 -5.02 5.88 -11.15
N VAL A 64 -4.38 4.81 -11.61
CA VAL A 64 -3.21 4.86 -12.50
C VAL A 64 -3.23 3.71 -13.50
N ILE A 65 -2.49 3.86 -14.61
CA ILE A 65 -2.45 2.89 -15.70
C ILE A 65 -1.44 1.76 -15.47
N ASP A 66 -0.44 1.97 -14.62
CA ASP A 66 0.59 0.97 -14.33
C ASP A 66 0.00 -0.18 -13.53
N VAL A 67 0.33 -1.42 -13.87
CA VAL A 67 -0.22 -2.61 -13.18
C VAL A 67 0.68 -2.93 -11.99
N ASN A 68 0.23 -2.61 -10.77
CA ASN A 68 1.01 -2.85 -9.55
C ASN A 68 0.14 -2.89 -8.28
N ALA A 69 0.68 -3.49 -7.23
CA ALA A 69 0.25 -3.34 -5.84
C ALA A 69 1.45 -3.51 -4.91
N PHE A 70 1.45 -2.81 -3.78
CA PHE A 70 2.52 -2.94 -2.78
C PHE A 70 2.01 -2.77 -1.35
N ALA A 71 2.71 -3.40 -0.41
CA ALA A 71 2.49 -3.29 1.02
C ALA A 71 3.78 -2.82 1.70
N CYS A 72 3.64 -1.98 2.71
CA CYS A 72 4.77 -1.36 3.40
C CYS A 72 4.76 -1.68 4.90
N ALA A 73 5.93 -1.54 5.53
CA ALA A 73 6.16 -1.89 6.94
C ALA A 73 5.46 -0.96 7.94
N ASP A 74 4.69 0.03 7.49
CA ASP A 74 3.82 0.88 8.31
C ASP A 74 2.34 0.42 8.27
N GLY A 75 2.04 -0.69 7.58
CA GLY A 75 0.70 -1.22 7.38
C GLY A 75 -0.02 -0.63 6.16
N SER A 76 0.63 0.27 5.41
CA SER A 76 0.06 0.81 4.19
C SER A 76 0.05 -0.22 3.07
N VAL A 77 -1.12 -0.44 2.48
CA VAL A 77 -1.32 -1.25 1.27
C VAL A 77 -1.89 -0.36 0.18
N ARG A 78 -1.29 -0.41 -1.01
CA ARG A 78 -1.67 0.38 -2.18
C ARG A 78 -1.89 -0.53 -3.36
N VAL A 79 -3.09 -0.45 -3.93
CA VAL A 79 -3.51 -1.26 -5.10
C VAL A 79 -3.78 -0.31 -6.26
N PHE A 80 -3.27 -0.61 -7.44
CA PHE A 80 -3.46 0.26 -8.61
C PHE A 80 -4.74 -0.17 -9.34
N SER A 81 -5.53 0.80 -9.81
CA SER A 81 -6.84 0.53 -10.45
C SER A 81 -6.71 -0.39 -11.66
N SER A 82 -5.65 -0.24 -12.46
CA SER A 82 -5.36 -1.09 -13.62
C SER A 82 -5.12 -2.57 -13.25
N LEU A 83 -4.55 -2.86 -12.07
CA LEU A 83 -4.41 -4.23 -11.56
C LEU A 83 -5.80 -4.80 -11.24
N MET A 84 -6.65 -3.99 -10.63
CA MET A 84 -8.02 -4.37 -10.32
C MET A 84 -8.84 -4.59 -11.61
N ASP A 85 -8.57 -3.87 -12.69
CA ASP A 85 -9.26 -4.06 -13.97
C ASP A 85 -8.96 -5.42 -14.62
N ILE A 86 -7.78 -5.97 -14.37
CA ILE A 86 -7.32 -7.22 -15.02
C ILE A 86 -7.44 -8.46 -14.12
N MET A 87 -7.59 -8.27 -12.81
CA MET A 87 -7.72 -9.36 -11.84
C MET A 87 -9.15 -9.47 -11.31
N THR A 88 -9.62 -10.70 -11.18
CA THR A 88 -10.85 -11.02 -10.45
C THR A 88 -10.68 -10.82 -8.94
N ASP A 89 -11.80 -10.83 -8.20
CA ASP A 89 -11.79 -10.70 -6.74
C ASP A 89 -10.97 -11.80 -6.06
N GLU A 90 -11.03 -13.04 -6.57
CA GLU A 90 -10.25 -14.17 -6.06
C GLU A 90 -8.76 -14.00 -6.32
N GLU A 91 -8.38 -13.52 -7.51
CA GLU A 91 -6.98 -13.28 -7.87
C GLU A 91 -6.37 -12.14 -7.04
N LEU A 92 -7.16 -11.12 -6.67
CA LEU A 92 -6.71 -10.02 -5.81
C LEU A 92 -6.52 -10.44 -4.33
N LEU A 93 -7.14 -11.53 -3.90
CA LEU A 93 -7.01 -12.07 -2.53
C LEU A 93 -5.87 -13.10 -2.38
N GLY A 94 -5.37 -13.62 -3.51
CA GLY A 94 -4.46 -14.77 -3.59
C GLY A 94 -2.99 -14.46 -3.34
#